data_AF-A0A524NU27-F1
#
_entry.id   AF-A0A524NU27-F1
#
_cell.length_a   1.000
_cell.length_b   1.000
_cell.length_c   1.000
_cell.angle_alpha   90.00
_cell.angle_beta   90.00
_cell.angle_gamma   90.00
#
_symmetry.space_group_name_H-M   'P 1'
#
loop_
_entity.id
_entity.type
_entity.pdbx_description
1 polymer ?
#
loop_
_entity_poly.entity_id
_entity_poly.type
_entity_poly.pdbx_seq_one_letter_code
_entity_poly.pdbx_strand_id
1 'polypeptide(L)'
;FMSEQFGVMYYVPSYNAWLRAQNGADAYRWHRMFLQHLQVDYSRPRWVLKSPGHLPFIQALVEEYPNAAIVQTHRDPMQVIASLASFACSLHSAFSDHIDPLETAAQETEHYAAMLQAGMEQRKQIEAKEGPGRFFDVRFEDIVARPLEVMEELYAHFGFEWSADVRDRMHDYLENHPREKHGKHAYTLEQFGLSHEQHGPLFAGYRDRFGLDS
;
A
#
# COMPACT_ATOMS: atom_id res chain seq x y z
N PHE A 1 -19.71 1.03 -3.65
CA PHE A 1 -18.76 0.46 -4.63
C PHE A 1 -17.57 1.41 -4.79
N MET A 2 -16.75 1.54 -3.73
CA MET A 2 -15.50 2.32 -3.77
C MET A 2 -14.37 1.36 -3.42
N SER A 3 -13.60 0.95 -4.41
CA SER A 3 -12.50 0.00 -4.30
C SER A 3 -11.56 0.12 -5.48
N GLU A 4 -10.25 0.11 -5.22
CA GLU A 4 -9.18 0.04 -6.23
C GLU A 4 -9.22 -1.27 -7.03
N GLN A 5 -9.82 -2.32 -6.45
CA GLN A 5 -9.88 -3.64 -7.08
C GLN A 5 -10.51 -3.59 -8.48
N PHE A 6 -11.55 -2.76 -8.69
CA PHE A 6 -12.19 -2.67 -10.00
C PHE A 6 -11.28 -2.04 -11.05
N GLY A 7 -10.51 -1.02 -10.67
CA GLY A 7 -9.56 -0.35 -11.57
C GLY A 7 -8.42 -1.24 -12.03
N VAL A 8 -7.98 -2.15 -11.16
CA VAL A 8 -6.89 -3.10 -11.45
C VAL A 8 -7.40 -4.37 -12.16
N MET A 9 -8.65 -4.77 -11.93
CA MET A 9 -9.25 -5.95 -12.57
C MET A 9 -9.81 -5.68 -13.96
N TYR A 10 -10.19 -4.44 -14.24
CA TYR A 10 -10.84 -4.06 -15.50
C TYR A 10 -10.27 -2.75 -16.01
N TYR A 11 -10.21 -2.60 -17.33
CA TYR A 11 -9.92 -1.32 -17.96
C TYR A 11 -11.15 -0.39 -17.84
N VAL A 12 -11.24 0.35 -16.73
CA VAL A 12 -12.36 1.26 -16.40
C VAL A 12 -11.88 2.67 -16.02
N PRO A 13 -11.22 3.41 -16.94
CA PRO A 13 -10.62 4.70 -16.63
C PRO A 13 -11.61 5.74 -16.08
N SER A 14 -12.88 5.70 -16.51
CA SER A 14 -13.94 6.57 -15.99
C SER A 14 -14.28 6.28 -14.53
N TYR A 15 -14.25 5.02 -14.11
CA TYR A 15 -14.42 4.63 -12.71
C TYR A 15 -13.21 5.08 -11.87
N ASN A 16 -11.99 4.90 -12.36
CA ASN A 16 -10.78 5.36 -11.65
C ASN A 16 -10.80 6.88 -11.46
N ALA A 17 -11.22 7.64 -12.49
CA ALA A 17 -11.39 9.08 -12.39
C ALA A 17 -12.47 9.46 -11.36
N TRP A 18 -13.61 8.77 -11.36
CA TRP A 18 -14.67 8.97 -10.36
C TRP A 18 -14.19 8.65 -8.94
N LEU A 19 -13.47 7.53 -8.75
CA LEU A 19 -12.97 7.07 -7.46
C LEU A 19 -12.00 8.08 -6.85
N ARG A 20 -11.08 8.63 -7.65
CA ARG A 20 -10.14 9.68 -7.22
C ARG A 20 -10.82 10.95 -6.74
N ALA A 21 -12.05 11.22 -7.18
CA ALA A 21 -12.81 12.39 -6.75
C ALA A 21 -13.61 12.16 -5.44
N GLN A 22 -13.61 10.94 -4.90
CA GLN A 22 -14.34 10.61 -3.67
C GLN A 22 -13.51 10.93 -2.42
N ASN A 23 -14.18 11.09 -1.28
CA ASN A 23 -13.52 11.28 0.02
C ASN A 23 -13.36 9.98 0.83
N GLY A 24 -14.04 8.88 0.45
CA GLY A 24 -13.93 7.57 1.11
C GLY A 24 -14.67 7.41 2.44
N ALA A 25 -15.34 8.45 2.97
CA ALA A 25 -15.95 8.41 4.30
C ALA A 25 -17.01 7.30 4.45
N ASP A 26 -17.93 7.20 3.49
CA ASP A 26 -18.98 6.17 3.51
C ASP A 26 -18.42 4.75 3.40
N ALA A 27 -17.31 4.57 2.66
CA ALA A 27 -16.64 3.28 2.56
C ALA A 27 -16.06 2.85 3.92
N TYR A 28 -15.43 3.77 4.65
CA TYR A 28 -14.87 3.43 5.97
C TYR A 28 -15.93 3.22 7.04
N ARG A 29 -17.05 3.96 6.98
CA ARG A 29 -18.22 3.70 7.85
C ARG A 29 -18.75 2.28 7.65
N TRP A 30 -18.94 1.88 6.40
CA TRP A 30 -19.36 0.52 6.08
C TRP A 30 -18.31 -0.51 6.50
N HIS A 31 -17.04 -0.24 6.24
CA HIS A 31 -15.93 -1.09 6.67
C HIS A 31 -15.92 -1.30 8.19
N ARG A 32 -16.18 -0.26 9.00
CA ARG A 32 -16.25 -0.39 10.46
C ARG A 32 -17.39 -1.31 10.86
N MET A 33 -18.58 -1.11 10.28
CA MET A 33 -19.73 -1.98 10.55
C MET A 33 -19.44 -3.44 10.19
N PHE A 34 -18.75 -3.68 9.07
CA PHE A 34 -18.36 -5.02 8.65
C PHE A 34 -17.37 -5.65 9.63
N LEU A 35 -16.34 -4.92 10.06
CA LEU A 35 -15.40 -5.41 11.08
C LEU A 35 -16.11 -5.70 12.41
N GLN A 36 -17.03 -4.83 12.85
CA GLN A 36 -17.82 -5.06 14.06
C GLN A 36 -18.67 -6.32 13.97
N HIS A 37 -19.23 -6.63 12.79
CA HIS A 37 -19.93 -7.88 12.57
C HIS A 37 -18.99 -9.09 12.72
N LEU A 38 -17.79 -9.04 12.12
CA LEU A 38 -16.79 -10.10 12.27
C LEU A 38 -16.25 -10.22 13.72
N GLN A 39 -16.24 -9.14 14.49
CA GLN A 39 -15.76 -9.15 15.88
C GLN A 39 -16.61 -10.02 16.80
N VAL A 40 -17.89 -10.24 16.49
CA VAL A 40 -18.81 -11.00 17.35
C VAL A 40 -18.28 -12.41 17.62
N ASP A 41 -17.74 -13.07 16.60
CA ASP A 41 -17.26 -14.46 16.71
C ASP A 41 -15.72 -14.58 16.81
N TYR A 42 -14.98 -13.50 16.50
CA TYR A 42 -13.52 -13.51 16.41
C TYR A 42 -12.86 -12.42 17.25
N SER A 43 -13.42 -12.12 18.43
CA SER A 43 -12.94 -11.01 19.27
C SER A 43 -11.44 -11.14 19.57
N ARG A 44 -10.65 -10.25 18.97
CA ARG A 44 -9.24 -10.02 19.26
C ARG A 44 -9.08 -8.58 19.78
N PRO A 45 -8.06 -8.30 20.59
CA PRO A 45 -7.86 -6.96 21.14
C PRO A 45 -7.57 -5.90 20.07
N ARG A 46 -7.12 -6.29 18.87
CA ARG A 46 -6.77 -5.38 17.78
C ARG A 46 -6.98 -6.01 16.41
N TRP A 47 -7.51 -5.21 15.49
CA TRP A 47 -7.51 -5.53 14.07
C TRP A 47 -6.17 -5.17 13.43
N VAL A 48 -5.62 -6.10 12.64
CA VAL A 48 -4.51 -5.83 11.73
C VAL A 48 -5.07 -5.90 10.31
N LEU A 49 -4.97 -4.80 9.58
CA LEU A 49 -5.58 -4.62 8.26
C LEU A 49 -4.52 -4.21 7.26
N LYS A 50 -4.68 -4.62 6.00
CA LYS A 50 -3.80 -4.20 4.92
C LYS A 50 -4.58 -4.06 3.63
N SER A 51 -4.55 -2.87 3.06
CA SER A 51 -5.00 -2.60 1.70
C SER A 51 -4.22 -1.41 1.12
N PRO A 52 -3.66 -1.52 -0.11
CA PRO A 52 -3.11 -0.36 -0.81
C PRO A 52 -4.16 0.76 -1.00
N GLY A 53 -5.45 0.41 -1.10
CA GLY A 53 -6.54 1.37 -1.21
C GLY A 53 -6.73 2.27 0.02
N HIS A 54 -6.02 2.03 1.13
CA HIS A 54 -6.01 3.00 2.23
C HIS A 54 -5.26 4.28 1.88
N LEU A 55 -4.24 4.20 1.01
CA LEU A 55 -3.31 5.29 0.71
C LEU A 55 -3.99 6.59 0.24
N PRO A 56 -4.89 6.60 -0.77
CA PRO A 56 -5.54 7.83 -1.20
C PRO A 56 -6.66 8.32 -0.26
N PHE A 57 -7.02 7.56 0.78
CA PHE A 57 -8.13 7.86 1.69
C PHE A 57 -7.71 7.83 3.17
N ILE A 58 -6.45 8.15 3.48
CA ILE A 58 -5.92 8.14 4.85
C ILE A 58 -6.71 9.09 5.76
N GLN A 59 -7.15 10.25 5.24
CA GLN A 59 -7.96 11.19 6.00
C GLN A 59 -9.28 10.56 6.50
N ALA A 60 -10.03 9.90 5.61
CA ALA A 60 -11.26 9.23 6.00
C ALA A 60 -11.00 8.02 6.91
N LEU A 61 -9.86 7.35 6.77
CA LEU A 61 -9.44 6.29 7.67
C LEU A 61 -9.27 6.82 9.09
N VAL A 62 -8.51 7.91 9.28
CA VAL A 62 -8.23 8.45 10.62
C VAL A 62 -9.47 9.08 11.26
N GLU A 63 -10.39 9.61 10.45
CA GLU A 63 -11.67 10.13 10.95
C GLU A 63 -12.57 9.00 11.46
N GLU A 64 -12.64 7.87 10.76
CA GLU A 64 -13.45 6.72 11.19
C GLU A 64 -12.77 5.90 12.31
N TYR A 65 -11.43 5.85 12.31
CA TYR A 65 -10.60 5.18 13.32
C TYR A 65 -9.59 6.16 13.95
N PRO A 66 -10.03 7.00 14.91
CA PRO A 66 -9.15 8.01 15.52
C PRO A 66 -7.91 7.45 16.22
N ASN A 67 -7.97 6.18 16.64
CA ASN A 67 -6.89 5.46 17.32
C ASN A 67 -6.09 4.53 16.37
N ALA A 68 -6.23 4.69 15.05
CA ALA A 68 -5.48 3.89 14.10
C ALA A 68 -3.96 4.17 14.20
N ALA A 69 -3.20 3.09 14.32
CA ALA A 69 -1.76 3.06 14.12
C ALA A 69 -1.50 2.75 12.63
N ILE A 70 -0.85 3.68 11.91
CA ILE A 70 -0.66 3.55 10.47
C ILE A 70 0.78 3.15 10.20
N VAL A 71 0.96 1.98 9.59
CA VAL A 71 2.26 1.53 9.08
C VAL A 71 2.28 1.80 7.57
N GLN A 72 3.17 2.65 7.11
CA GLN A 72 3.37 2.90 5.69
C GLN A 72 4.63 2.18 5.22
N THR A 73 4.47 1.28 4.25
CA THR A 73 5.61 0.56 3.66
C THR A 73 6.12 1.31 2.44
N HIS A 74 7.43 1.49 2.34
CA HIS A 74 8.11 2.22 1.29
C HIS A 74 8.96 1.30 0.42
N ARG A 75 8.82 1.47 -0.89
CA ARG A 75 9.69 0.88 -1.91
C ARG A 75 9.73 1.85 -3.07
N ASP A 76 10.86 1.91 -3.78
CA ASP A 76 10.96 2.74 -4.98
C ASP A 76 9.82 2.40 -5.96
N PRO A 77 8.92 3.36 -6.27
CA PRO A 77 7.85 3.18 -7.25
C PRO A 77 8.32 2.61 -8.58
N MET A 78 9.52 3.00 -9.03
CA MET A 78 10.07 2.53 -10.31
C MET A 78 10.42 1.04 -10.28
N GLN A 79 10.69 0.45 -9.12
CA GLN A 79 10.92 -0.99 -8.98
C GLN A 79 9.64 -1.82 -8.95
N VAL A 80 8.48 -1.19 -8.71
CA VAL A 80 7.20 -1.91 -8.55
C VAL A 80 6.25 -1.68 -9.72
N ILE A 81 6.39 -0.59 -10.46
CA ILE A 81 5.39 -0.21 -11.46
C ILE A 81 5.32 -1.19 -12.64
N ALA A 82 6.44 -1.77 -13.08
CA ALA A 82 6.44 -2.83 -14.10
C ALA A 82 5.71 -4.09 -13.60
N SER A 83 5.86 -4.42 -12.31
CA SER A 83 5.13 -5.54 -11.69
C SER A 83 3.64 -5.23 -11.59
N LEU A 84 3.25 -3.98 -11.31
CA LEU A 84 1.86 -3.57 -11.26
C LEU A 84 1.21 -3.67 -12.64
N ALA A 85 1.86 -3.13 -13.68
CA ALA A 85 1.39 -3.19 -15.05
C ALA A 85 1.22 -4.63 -15.54
N SER A 86 2.20 -5.50 -15.26
CA SER A 86 2.12 -6.93 -15.58
C SER A 86 0.98 -7.64 -14.86
N PHE A 87 0.77 -7.32 -13.58
CA PHE A 87 -0.33 -7.87 -12.79
C PHE A 87 -1.69 -7.42 -13.33
N ALA A 88 -1.85 -6.14 -13.65
CA ALA A 88 -3.06 -5.59 -14.25
C ALA A 88 -3.36 -6.25 -15.61
N CYS A 89 -2.35 -6.39 -16.49
CA CYS A 89 -2.50 -7.12 -17.76
C CYS A 89 -2.97 -8.56 -17.54
N SER A 90 -2.40 -9.25 -16.55
CA SER A 90 -2.79 -10.62 -16.20
C SER A 90 -4.25 -10.69 -15.76
N LEU A 91 -4.71 -9.74 -14.95
CA LEU A 91 -6.11 -9.67 -14.51
C LEU A 91 -7.05 -9.30 -15.66
N HIS A 92 -6.69 -8.33 -16.49
CA HIS A 92 -7.46 -7.95 -17.67
C HIS A 92 -7.66 -9.14 -18.61
N SER A 93 -6.67 -10.02 -18.75
CA SER A 93 -6.75 -11.20 -19.61
C SER A 93 -7.81 -12.22 -19.20
N ALA A 94 -8.24 -12.20 -17.94
CA ALA A 94 -9.34 -13.05 -17.49
C ALA A 94 -10.71 -12.55 -17.96
N PHE A 95 -10.81 -11.28 -18.39
CA PHE A 95 -12.09 -10.60 -18.66
C PHE A 95 -12.15 -9.88 -20.02
N SER A 96 -11.04 -9.83 -20.76
CA SER A 96 -10.95 -9.17 -22.06
C SER A 96 -10.01 -9.94 -23.01
N ASP A 97 -10.44 -10.08 -24.27
CA ASP A 97 -9.61 -10.62 -25.35
C ASP A 97 -8.64 -9.56 -25.92
N HIS A 98 -8.80 -8.29 -25.52
CA HIS A 98 -7.96 -7.18 -25.95
C HIS A 98 -7.30 -6.49 -24.76
N ILE A 99 -5.97 -6.51 -24.74
CA ILE A 99 -5.14 -5.91 -23.69
C ILE A 99 -3.97 -5.25 -24.40
N ASP A 100 -3.82 -3.95 -24.23
CA ASP A 100 -2.60 -3.24 -24.61
C ASP A 100 -1.74 -3.06 -23.35
N PRO A 101 -0.56 -3.73 -23.27
CA PRO A 101 0.34 -3.59 -22.14
C PRO A 101 0.89 -2.18 -21.96
N LEU A 102 1.08 -1.42 -23.04
CA LEU A 102 1.59 -0.06 -22.98
C LEU A 102 0.53 0.89 -22.43
N GLU A 103 -0.71 0.76 -22.92
CA GLU A 103 -1.84 1.54 -22.40
C GLU A 103 -2.12 1.22 -20.92
N THR A 104 -2.14 -0.07 -20.58
CA THR A 104 -2.33 -0.53 -19.20
C THR A 104 -1.23 0.02 -18.29
N ALA A 105 0.03 -0.04 -18.72
CA ALA A 105 1.13 0.49 -17.94
C ALA A 105 1.07 2.01 -17.74
N ALA A 106 0.72 2.77 -18.79
CA ALA A 106 0.55 4.22 -18.70
C ALA A 106 -0.55 4.57 -17.68
N GLN A 107 -1.71 3.90 -17.79
CA GLN A 107 -2.84 4.12 -16.87
C GLN A 107 -2.48 3.78 -15.43
N GLU A 108 -1.87 2.62 -15.19
CA GLU A 108 -1.47 2.20 -13.84
C GLU A 108 -0.41 3.13 -13.25
N THR A 109 0.52 3.62 -14.07
CA THR A 109 1.55 4.57 -13.63
C THR A 109 0.94 5.91 -13.20
N GLU A 110 0.09 6.49 -14.03
CA GLU A 110 -0.62 7.74 -13.71
C GLU A 110 -1.50 7.57 -12.47
N HIS A 111 -2.24 6.47 -12.39
CA HIS A 111 -3.13 6.20 -11.29
C HIS A 111 -2.37 6.02 -9.97
N TYR A 112 -1.29 5.24 -9.97
CA TYR A 112 -0.45 5.02 -8.80
C TYR A 112 0.23 6.32 -8.33
N ALA A 113 0.73 7.14 -9.27
CA ALA A 113 1.29 8.45 -8.95
C ALA A 113 0.24 9.37 -8.30
N ALA A 114 -0.99 9.41 -8.83
CA ALA A 114 -2.08 10.19 -8.25
C ALA A 114 -2.46 9.71 -6.84
N MET A 115 -2.53 8.39 -6.62
CA MET A 115 -2.82 7.82 -5.29
C MET A 115 -1.73 8.18 -4.27
N LEU A 116 -0.46 8.04 -4.66
CA LEU A 116 0.68 8.42 -3.82
C LEU A 116 0.63 9.90 -3.48
N GLN A 117 0.43 10.76 -4.46
CA GLN A 117 0.34 12.21 -4.24
C GLN A 117 -0.81 12.57 -3.29
N ALA A 118 -2.00 12.01 -3.50
CA ALA A 118 -3.16 12.26 -2.64
C ALA A 118 -2.92 11.79 -1.20
N GLY A 119 -2.37 10.58 -1.03
CA GLY A 119 -2.03 10.04 0.29
C GLY A 119 -0.98 10.86 1.02
N MET A 120 0.05 11.32 0.31
CA MET A 120 1.10 12.15 0.89
C MET A 120 0.61 13.54 1.29
N GLU A 121 -0.28 14.15 0.51
CA GLU A 121 -0.89 15.43 0.89
C GLU A 121 -1.79 15.27 2.11
N GLN A 122 -2.65 14.24 2.17
CA GLN A 122 -3.47 13.95 3.34
C GLN A 122 -2.61 13.68 4.59
N ARG A 123 -1.57 12.86 4.45
CA ARG A 123 -0.62 12.60 5.54
C ARG A 123 0.01 13.88 6.07
N LYS A 124 0.46 14.78 5.18
CA LYS A 124 1.04 16.08 5.57
C LYS A 124 0.06 16.92 6.39
N GLN A 125 -1.22 16.96 6.00
CA GLN A 125 -2.25 17.69 6.75
C GLN A 125 -2.50 17.09 8.14
N ILE A 126 -2.52 15.76 8.23
CA ILE A 126 -2.67 15.03 9.51
C ILE A 126 -1.48 15.31 10.44
N GLU A 127 -0.26 15.17 9.93
CA GLU A 127 0.97 15.44 10.68
C GLU A 127 1.01 16.91 11.16
N ALA A 128 0.56 17.86 10.35
CA ALA A 128 0.49 19.28 10.73
C ALA A 128 -0.54 19.55 11.84
N LYS A 129 -1.64 18.80 11.88
CA LYS A 129 -2.73 18.98 12.85
C LYS A 129 -2.46 18.26 14.18
N GLU A 130 -1.89 17.07 14.11
CA GLU A 130 -1.86 16.12 15.25
C GLU A 130 -0.44 15.86 15.76
N GLY A 131 0.58 16.30 15.02
CA GLY A 131 1.98 16.06 15.34
C GLY A 131 2.47 14.69 14.85
N PRO A 132 3.76 14.39 15.09
CA PRO A 132 4.35 13.10 14.75
C PRO A 132 3.83 11.97 15.66
N GLY A 133 3.82 10.72 15.15
CA GLY A 133 3.53 9.53 15.97
C GLY A 133 2.36 8.65 15.48
N ARG A 134 1.59 9.10 14.48
CA ARG A 134 0.52 8.28 13.89
C ARG A 134 1.03 7.31 12.80
N PHE A 135 2.11 7.71 12.13
CA PHE A 135 2.71 7.00 11.01
C PHE A 135 4.04 6.39 11.41
N PHE A 136 4.19 5.09 11.16
CA PHE A 136 5.46 4.38 11.24
C PHE A 136 5.88 3.96 9.83
N ASP A 137 7.03 4.47 9.39
CA ASP A 137 7.56 4.27 8.05
C ASP A 137 8.47 3.04 8.01
N VAL A 138 8.20 2.11 7.10
CA VAL A 138 8.95 0.85 6.96
C VAL A 138 9.50 0.74 5.54
N ARG A 139 10.82 0.78 5.38
CA ARG A 139 11.43 0.48 4.08
C ARG A 139 11.38 -1.02 3.80
N PHE A 140 11.11 -1.36 2.54
CA PHE A 140 11.07 -2.76 2.11
C PHE A 140 12.41 -3.45 2.38
N GLU A 141 13.54 -2.78 2.14
CA GLU A 141 14.87 -3.34 2.38
C GLU A 141 15.11 -3.65 3.86
N ASP A 142 14.63 -2.80 4.76
CA ASP A 142 14.78 -2.97 6.21
C ASP A 142 13.97 -4.16 6.72
N ILE A 143 12.68 -4.26 6.38
CA ILE A 143 11.85 -5.39 6.81
C ILE A 143 12.31 -6.72 6.17
N VAL A 144 12.99 -6.66 5.02
CA VAL A 144 13.63 -7.84 4.41
C VAL A 144 14.86 -8.26 5.21
N ALA A 145 15.74 -7.32 5.54
CA ALA A 145 17.05 -7.61 6.13
C ALA A 145 16.98 -7.89 7.63
N ARG A 146 16.15 -7.15 8.36
CA ARG A 146 16.10 -7.11 9.82
C ARG A 146 14.66 -7.11 10.36
N PRO A 147 13.82 -8.11 10.01
CA PRO A 147 12.39 -8.07 10.30
C PRO A 147 12.04 -7.94 11.78
N LEU A 148 12.74 -8.65 12.67
CA LEU A 148 12.46 -8.60 14.11
C LEU A 148 12.83 -7.24 14.72
N GLU A 149 13.91 -6.61 14.26
CA GLU A 149 14.31 -5.27 14.71
C GLU A 149 13.27 -4.22 14.30
N VAL A 150 12.79 -4.28 13.05
CA VAL A 150 11.72 -3.37 12.59
C VAL A 150 10.43 -3.58 13.39
N MET A 151 10.09 -4.82 13.74
CA MET A 151 8.90 -5.10 14.57
C MET A 151 9.07 -4.57 16.00
N GLU A 152 10.26 -4.68 16.59
CA GLU A 152 10.56 -4.09 17.90
C GLU A 152 10.44 -2.56 17.88
N GLU A 153 11.00 -1.91 16.86
CA GLU A 153 10.88 -0.46 16.63
C GLU A 153 9.41 -0.02 16.46
N LEU A 154 8.63 -0.78 15.68
CA LEU A 154 7.20 -0.54 15.48
C LEU A 154 6.42 -0.63 16.78
N TYR A 155 6.68 -1.67 17.57
CA TYR A 155 6.01 -1.86 18.86
C TYR A 155 6.35 -0.72 19.82
N ALA A 156 7.62 -0.32 19.90
CA ALA A 156 8.05 0.82 20.69
C ALA A 156 7.37 2.13 20.23
N HIS A 157 7.30 2.38 18.92
CA HIS A 157 6.70 3.58 18.35
C HIS A 157 5.24 3.78 18.75
N PHE A 158 4.45 2.70 18.75
CA PHE A 158 3.03 2.76 19.13
C PHE A 158 2.75 2.41 20.60
N GLY A 159 3.79 2.18 21.42
CA GLY A 159 3.65 1.81 22.82
C GLY A 159 2.98 0.44 23.03
N PHE A 160 3.21 -0.51 22.12
CA PHE A 160 2.72 -1.87 22.24
C PHE A 160 3.69 -2.71 23.08
N GLU A 161 3.15 -3.69 23.82
CA GLU A 161 3.98 -4.58 24.64
C GLU A 161 4.83 -5.50 23.76
N TRP A 162 6.15 -5.38 23.88
CA TRP A 162 7.13 -6.27 23.25
C TRP A 162 7.64 -7.29 24.27
N SER A 163 7.00 -8.45 24.32
CA SER A 163 7.35 -9.54 25.24
C SER A 163 8.22 -10.60 24.54
N ALA A 164 8.88 -11.46 25.34
CA ALA A 164 9.62 -12.60 24.81
C ALA A 164 8.71 -13.54 23.98
N ASP A 165 7.48 -13.80 24.42
CA ASP A 165 6.51 -14.61 23.67
C ASP A 165 6.20 -14.02 22.28
N VAL A 166 6.01 -12.70 22.19
CA VAL A 166 5.76 -12.03 20.91
C VAL A 166 6.95 -12.20 19.97
N ARG A 167 8.17 -11.95 20.48
CA ARG A 167 9.41 -12.08 19.71
C ARG A 167 9.61 -13.52 19.23
N ASP A 168 9.48 -14.49 20.12
CA ASP A 168 9.72 -15.91 19.83
C ASP A 168 8.72 -16.42 18.78
N ARG A 169 7.45 -16.05 18.90
CA ARG A 169 6.43 -16.43 17.89
C ARG A 169 6.69 -15.82 16.51
N MET A 170 7.19 -14.59 16.45
CA MET A 170 7.58 -13.98 15.18
C MET A 170 8.83 -14.65 14.60
N HIS A 171 9.81 -14.96 15.45
CA HIS A 171 11.02 -15.69 15.06
C HIS A 171 10.67 -17.07 14.50
N ASP A 172 9.88 -17.86 15.22
CA ASP A 172 9.40 -19.17 14.80
C ASP A 172 8.65 -19.09 13.47
N TYR A 173 7.81 -18.07 13.29
CA TYR A 173 7.13 -17.86 12.01
C TYR A 173 8.12 -17.64 10.86
N LEU A 174 9.15 -16.81 11.06
CA LEU A 174 10.16 -16.53 10.04
C LEU A 174 11.02 -17.75 9.71
N GLU A 175 11.41 -18.55 10.69
CA GLU A 175 12.18 -19.79 10.48
C GLU A 175 11.37 -20.84 9.70
N ASN A 176 10.07 -20.94 9.96
CA ASN A 176 9.20 -21.92 9.32
C ASN A 176 8.62 -21.45 7.98
N HIS A 177 8.77 -20.17 7.64
CA HIS A 177 8.36 -19.60 6.36
C HIS A 177 9.55 -18.90 5.68
N PRO A 178 10.63 -19.65 5.37
CA PRO A 178 11.77 -19.08 4.68
C PRO A 178 11.28 -18.48 3.36
N ARG A 179 11.79 -17.30 3.00
CA ARG A 179 11.42 -16.64 1.75
C ARG A 179 11.99 -17.42 0.56
N GLU A 180 11.35 -18.52 0.19
CA GLU A 180 11.69 -19.25 -1.01
C GLU A 180 11.24 -18.45 -2.24
N LYS A 181 12.24 -18.15 -3.08
CA LYS A 181 12.24 -17.73 -4.48
C LYS A 181 10.85 -17.63 -5.11
N HIS A 182 10.15 -16.52 -4.88
CA HIS A 182 9.25 -16.04 -5.91
C HIS A 182 10.17 -15.79 -7.11
N GLY A 183 10.01 -16.60 -8.16
CA GLY A 183 10.85 -16.53 -9.35
C GLY A 183 11.01 -15.07 -9.73
N LYS A 184 12.22 -14.68 -10.11
CA LYS A 184 12.43 -13.37 -10.74
C LYS A 184 11.67 -13.42 -12.06
N HIS A 185 10.37 -13.14 -12.04
CA HIS A 185 9.72 -12.65 -13.23
C HIS A 185 10.43 -11.34 -13.55
N ALA A 186 11.34 -11.43 -14.51
CA ALA A 186 12.10 -10.30 -15.00
C ALA A 186 11.13 -9.49 -15.88
N TYR A 187 10.27 -8.72 -15.23
CA TYR A 187 9.57 -7.63 -15.87
C TYR A 187 10.58 -6.50 -16.02
N THR A 188 10.70 -5.96 -17.23
CA THR A 188 11.50 -4.75 -17.46
C THR A 188 10.59 -3.58 -17.72
N LEU A 189 11.03 -2.36 -17.41
CA LEU A 189 10.24 -1.16 -17.65
C LEU A 189 9.93 -1.00 -19.15
N GLU A 190 10.90 -1.38 -20.00
CA GLU A 190 10.83 -1.26 -21.45
C GLU A 190 9.72 -2.13 -22.07
N GLN A 191 9.44 -3.31 -21.49
CA GLN A 191 8.33 -4.17 -21.94
C GLN A 191 6.96 -3.48 -21.85
N PHE A 192 6.86 -2.47 -20.98
CA PHE A 192 5.66 -1.71 -20.69
C PHE A 192 5.75 -0.27 -21.20
N GLY A 193 6.77 0.07 -22.00
CA GLY A 193 6.99 1.44 -22.49
C GLY A 193 7.38 2.43 -21.39
N LEU A 194 7.80 1.92 -20.22
CA LEU A 194 8.19 2.72 -19.08
C LEU A 194 9.72 2.97 -19.09
N SER A 195 10.14 4.07 -18.48
CA SER A 195 11.55 4.42 -18.34
C SER A 195 11.75 5.30 -17.11
N HIS A 196 12.94 5.21 -16.49
CA HIS A 196 13.31 6.08 -15.38
C HIS A 196 13.34 7.56 -15.78
N GLU A 197 13.78 7.87 -16.99
CA GLU A 197 13.85 9.25 -17.48
C GLU A 197 12.47 9.90 -17.58
N GLN A 198 11.50 9.22 -18.18
CA GLN A 198 10.17 9.79 -18.40
C GLN A 198 9.27 9.70 -17.17
N HIS A 199 9.35 8.60 -16.41
CA HIS A 199 8.38 8.30 -15.34
C HIS A 199 8.95 8.52 -13.94
N GLY A 200 10.28 8.48 -13.77
CA GLY A 200 10.93 8.77 -12.50
C GLY A 200 10.55 10.13 -11.88
N PRO A 201 10.45 11.22 -12.67
CA PRO A 201 10.03 12.53 -12.16
C PRO A 201 8.65 12.53 -11.48
N LEU A 202 7.73 11.62 -11.84
CA LEU A 202 6.41 11.50 -11.19
C LEU A 202 6.53 11.11 -9.70
N PHE A 203 7.62 10.45 -9.33
CA PHE A 203 7.84 9.89 -8.00
C PHE A 203 8.97 10.59 -7.23
N ALA A 204 9.62 11.60 -7.81
CA ALA A 204 10.79 12.27 -7.23
C ALA A 204 10.51 12.77 -5.80
N GLY A 205 9.43 13.52 -5.59
CA GLY A 205 9.09 14.04 -4.25
C GLY A 205 8.82 12.95 -3.21
N TYR A 206 8.32 11.79 -3.63
CA TYR A 206 8.14 10.64 -2.73
C TYR A 206 9.49 9.97 -2.41
N ARG A 207 10.34 9.78 -3.43
CA ARG A 207 11.67 9.20 -3.27
C ARG A 207 12.56 10.06 -2.39
N ASP A 208 12.58 11.37 -2.62
CA ASP A 208 13.34 12.35 -1.83
C ASP A 208 12.92 12.29 -0.35
N ARG A 209 11.60 12.29 -0.09
CA ARG A 209 11.06 12.28 1.28
C ARG A 209 11.49 11.04 2.06
N PHE A 210 11.56 9.88 1.41
CA PHE A 210 11.79 8.60 2.06
C PHE A 210 13.19 8.01 1.79
N GLY A 211 14.08 8.75 1.13
CA GLY A 211 15.44 8.31 0.82
C GLY A 211 15.47 7.03 -0.02
N LEU A 212 14.62 6.96 -1.05
CA LEU A 212 14.48 5.77 -1.92
C LEU A 212 15.36 5.81 -3.17
N ASP A 213 16.23 6.81 -3.28
CA ASP A 213 17.15 6.93 -4.39
C ASP A 213 18.22 5.83 -4.30
N SER A 214 18.11 4.86 -5.22
CA SER A 214 19.18 3.92 -5.55
C SER A 214 20.01 4.48 -6.71
#